data_AF-A0A4Q5REQ6-F1
#
_entry.id   AF-A0A4Q5REQ6-F1
#
_cell.length_a   1.000
_cell.length_b   1.000
_cell.length_c   1.000
_cell.angle_alpha   90.00
_cell.angle_beta   90.00
_cell.angle_gamma   90.00
#
_symmetry.space_group_name_H-M   'P 1'
#
loop_
_entity.id
_entity.type
_entity.pdbx_description
1 polymer ?
#
loop_
_entity_poly.entity_id
_entity_poly.type
_entity_poly.pdbx_seq_one_letter_code
_entity_poly.pdbx_strand_id
1 'polypeptide(L)'
;MPDLKSLFAHQKTIGRKVVYSFQRWNRDYPGLAIIQHADGRFARDGSGRLLVFQQLARSASDLPYFITNGSTPQGVYSLLGTAVSKINWIGPTPNLQMGLPFEHPWSRYFHQPLAPRQDSLKLYRALFPANWQKYQPMMEAWNAGKIGRSAIIAHGTTIDPEYYKDKPFYPLTPTMGCLCAREQWNVTTGRLLLSEQYGLYSTYVNSPGKNGYLYVINVDDEDKPVSRAEVEKWVSRFE
;
A
#
# COMPACT_ATOMS: atom_id res chain seq x y z
N MET A 1 3.16 -0.21 -17.86
CA MET A 1 3.38 0.82 -16.82
C MET A 1 4.62 1.65 -17.17
N PRO A 2 4.70 2.95 -16.83
CA PRO A 2 5.94 3.73 -16.98
C PRO A 2 7.05 3.23 -16.03
N ASP A 3 8.29 3.65 -16.25
CA ASP A 3 9.44 3.17 -15.47
C ASP A 3 9.38 3.57 -13.99
N LEU A 4 9.59 2.61 -13.09
CA LEU A 4 9.62 2.81 -11.64
C LEU A 4 10.82 3.65 -11.18
N LYS A 5 11.95 3.60 -11.90
CA LYS A 5 13.12 4.41 -11.55
C LYS A 5 12.81 5.90 -11.51
N SER A 6 12.01 6.40 -12.47
CA SER A 6 11.62 7.81 -12.47
C SER A 6 10.69 8.15 -11.29
N LEU A 7 9.84 7.22 -10.88
CA LEU A 7 8.97 7.40 -9.71
C LEU A 7 9.79 7.45 -8.42
N PHE A 8 10.75 6.55 -8.22
CA PHE A 8 11.63 6.54 -7.05
C PHE A 8 12.51 7.80 -6.99
N ALA A 9 13.03 8.25 -8.14
CA ALA A 9 13.80 9.50 -8.23
C ALA A 9 12.96 10.74 -7.91
N HIS A 10 11.70 10.76 -8.35
CA HIS A 10 10.77 11.85 -8.06
C HIS A 10 10.50 11.98 -6.56
N GLN A 11 10.24 10.87 -5.86
CA GLN A 11 9.99 10.91 -4.42
C GLN A 11 11.23 11.28 -3.61
N LYS A 12 12.42 10.79 -4.02
CA LYS A 12 13.70 11.25 -3.48
C LYS A 12 13.85 12.78 -3.58
N THR A 13 13.52 13.35 -4.74
CA THR A 13 13.62 14.80 -4.97
C THR A 13 12.63 15.59 -4.10
N ILE A 14 11.43 15.05 -3.87
CA ILE A 14 10.41 15.67 -3.01
C ILE A 14 10.77 15.55 -1.52
N GLY A 15 11.60 14.58 -1.14
CA GLY A 15 12.04 14.40 0.25
C GLY A 15 10.96 13.82 1.16
N ARG A 16 10.12 12.89 0.67
CA ARG A 16 9.05 12.24 1.44
C ARG A 16 9.30 10.74 1.57
N LYS A 17 8.98 10.18 2.74
CA LYS A 17 8.93 8.72 2.91
C LYS A 17 7.71 8.15 2.19
N VAL A 18 7.89 7.02 1.51
CA VAL A 18 6.85 6.42 0.68
C VAL A 18 6.82 4.91 0.90
N VAL A 19 5.61 4.38 1.06
CA VAL A 19 5.34 2.95 0.95
C VAL A 19 4.93 2.66 -0.49
N TYR A 20 5.59 1.70 -1.14
CA TYR A 20 5.16 1.18 -2.43
C TYR A 20 4.59 -0.21 -2.22
N SER A 21 3.33 -0.41 -2.60
CA SER A 21 2.65 -1.70 -2.61
C SER A 21 2.48 -2.14 -4.06
N PHE A 22 3.34 -3.06 -4.51
CA PHE A 22 3.30 -3.65 -5.84
C PHE A 22 2.34 -4.82 -5.84
N GLN A 23 1.36 -4.77 -6.73
CA GLN A 23 0.29 -5.75 -6.84
C GLN A 23 0.20 -6.24 -8.29
N ARG A 24 -0.49 -7.36 -8.53
CA ARG A 24 -0.88 -7.77 -9.89
C ARG A 24 -2.23 -7.16 -10.25
N TRP A 25 -2.53 -7.05 -11.55
CA TRP A 25 -3.89 -6.73 -12.01
C TRP A 25 -4.88 -7.79 -11.55
N ASN A 26 -4.51 -9.07 -11.65
CA ASN A 26 -5.27 -10.15 -11.04
C ASN A 26 -5.08 -10.13 -9.51
N ARG A 27 -6.13 -9.76 -8.79
CA ARG A 27 -6.12 -9.61 -7.33
C ARG A 27 -6.11 -10.94 -6.57
N ASP A 28 -6.21 -12.08 -7.24
CA ASP A 28 -6.01 -13.39 -6.61
C ASP A 28 -4.55 -13.66 -6.26
N TYR A 29 -3.61 -12.89 -6.80
CA TYR A 29 -2.18 -13.09 -6.55
C TYR A 29 -1.64 -12.03 -5.58
N PRO A 30 -0.88 -12.44 -4.54
CA PRO A 30 -0.32 -11.53 -3.56
C PRO A 30 0.70 -10.57 -4.16
N GLY A 31 0.72 -9.37 -3.62
CA GLY A 31 1.74 -8.35 -3.88
C GLY A 31 2.78 -8.25 -2.77
N LEU A 32 3.69 -7.29 -2.95
CA LEU A 32 4.78 -6.98 -2.02
C LEU A 32 4.86 -5.48 -1.77
N ALA A 33 5.08 -5.11 -0.51
CA ALA A 33 5.29 -3.75 -0.09
C ALA A 33 6.76 -3.49 0.30
N ILE A 34 7.27 -2.31 -0.05
CA ILE A 34 8.60 -1.81 0.36
C ILE A 34 8.49 -0.35 0.80
N ILE A 35 9.52 0.13 1.51
CA ILE A 35 9.59 1.51 2.00
C ILE A 35 10.82 2.21 1.43
N GLN A 36 10.60 3.38 0.85
CA GLN A 36 11.64 4.35 0.52
C GLN A 36 11.65 5.45 1.58
N HIS A 37 12.82 5.73 2.15
CA HIS A 37 13.01 6.83 3.08
C HIS A 37 12.98 8.18 2.36
N ALA A 38 12.85 9.27 3.11
CA ALA A 38 12.84 10.62 2.55
C ALA A 38 14.13 10.99 1.78
N ASP A 39 15.27 10.37 2.10
CA ASP A 39 16.54 10.57 1.39
C ASP A 39 16.65 9.77 0.06
N GLY A 40 15.62 8.96 -0.23
CA GLY A 40 15.52 8.12 -1.42
C GLY A 40 16.09 6.71 -1.27
N ARG A 41 16.77 6.37 -0.17
CA ARG A 41 17.26 4.99 0.08
C ARG A 41 16.11 4.06 0.45
N PHE A 42 16.23 2.79 0.12
CA PHE A 42 15.25 1.78 0.53
C PHE A 42 15.56 1.16 1.89
N ALA A 43 14.51 0.84 2.63
CA ALA A 43 14.62 0.23 3.95
C ALA A 43 15.24 -1.16 3.86
N ARG A 44 16.28 -1.40 4.67
CA ARG A 44 17.06 -2.64 4.69
C ARG A 44 17.19 -3.17 6.12
N ASP A 45 17.35 -4.48 6.27
CA ASP A 45 17.64 -5.11 7.55
C ASP A 45 19.11 -4.88 7.96
N GLY A 46 19.49 -5.34 9.16
CA GLY A 46 20.86 -5.20 9.67
C GLY A 46 21.93 -5.91 8.83
N SER A 47 21.54 -6.84 7.95
CA SER A 47 22.44 -7.49 6.98
C SER A 47 22.53 -6.75 5.64
N GLY A 48 21.79 -5.66 5.48
CA GLY A 48 21.71 -4.89 4.24
C GLY A 48 20.71 -5.43 3.22
N ARG A 49 19.92 -6.45 3.55
CA ARG A 49 18.91 -6.99 2.64
C ARG A 49 17.66 -6.13 2.63
N LEU A 50 17.04 -5.95 1.47
CA LEU A 50 15.82 -5.17 1.30
C LEU A 50 14.69 -5.73 2.18
N LEU A 51 14.07 -4.86 2.99
CA LEU A 51 12.85 -5.19 3.72
C LEU A 51 11.68 -5.19 2.75
N VAL A 52 10.96 -6.32 2.70
CA VAL A 52 9.83 -6.53 1.80
C VAL A 52 8.74 -7.26 2.56
N PHE A 53 7.51 -6.79 2.44
CA PHE A 53 6.37 -7.26 3.22
C PHE A 53 5.27 -7.79 2.32
N GLN A 54 4.76 -8.99 2.59
CA GLN A 54 3.70 -9.58 1.76
C GLN A 54 2.34 -8.92 2.03
N GLN A 55 1.61 -8.56 0.97
CA GLN A 55 0.35 -7.82 1.09
C GLN A 55 -0.65 -8.18 -0.02
N LEU A 56 -1.91 -8.34 0.33
CA LEU A 56 -3.02 -8.65 -0.58
C LEU A 56 -3.96 -7.44 -0.72
N ALA A 57 -4.28 -7.07 -1.97
CA ALA A 57 -5.17 -5.95 -2.31
C ALA A 57 -6.59 -6.40 -2.73
N ARG A 58 -6.99 -7.61 -2.33
CA ARG A 58 -8.21 -8.30 -2.76
C ARG A 58 -9.35 -8.09 -1.78
N SER A 59 -10.54 -7.79 -2.30
CA SER A 59 -11.77 -7.90 -1.50
C SER A 59 -12.15 -9.36 -1.27
N ALA A 60 -12.81 -9.67 -0.15
CA ALA A 60 -13.32 -11.02 0.12
C ALA A 60 -14.46 -11.41 -0.82
N SER A 61 -15.22 -10.42 -1.31
CA SER A 61 -16.33 -10.59 -2.25
C SER A 61 -15.94 -10.50 -3.72
N ASP A 62 -14.66 -10.29 -4.03
CA ASP A 62 -14.14 -10.06 -5.39
C ASP A 62 -14.75 -8.89 -6.15
N LEU A 63 -15.36 -7.95 -5.42
CA LEU A 63 -15.93 -6.76 -6.04
C LEU A 63 -14.82 -5.87 -6.61
N PRO A 64 -15.07 -5.18 -7.74
CA PRO A 64 -14.09 -4.30 -8.36
C PRO A 64 -13.86 -3.02 -7.54
N TYR A 65 -12.78 -2.29 -7.85
CA TYR A 65 -12.29 -1.20 -7.00
C TYR A 65 -13.27 -0.04 -6.79
N PHE A 66 -14.22 0.14 -7.70
CA PHE A 66 -15.19 1.24 -7.69
C PHE A 66 -16.47 0.91 -6.90
N ILE A 67 -16.60 -0.29 -6.35
CA ILE A 67 -17.75 -0.69 -5.53
C ILE A 67 -17.33 -0.71 -4.06
N THR A 68 -18.21 -0.29 -3.15
CA THR A 68 -17.99 -0.39 -1.69
C THR A 68 -17.56 -1.80 -1.30
N ASN A 69 -16.56 -1.91 -0.42
CA ASN A 69 -15.86 -3.15 -0.05
C ASN A 69 -15.18 -3.95 -1.19
N GLY A 70 -15.09 -3.41 -2.41
CA GLY A 70 -14.30 -3.97 -3.50
C GLY A 70 -12.79 -3.82 -3.33
N SER A 71 -12.02 -4.48 -4.19
CA SER A 71 -10.56 -4.59 -4.13
C SER A 71 -9.88 -3.21 -4.10
N THR A 72 -8.69 -3.13 -3.51
CA THR A 72 -8.01 -1.85 -3.33
C THR A 72 -7.65 -1.24 -4.70
N PRO A 73 -8.07 0.00 -5.00
CA PRO A 73 -7.70 0.66 -6.25
C PRO A 73 -6.20 0.96 -6.34
N GLN A 74 -5.68 0.95 -7.55
CA GLN A 74 -4.36 1.51 -7.84
C GLN A 74 -4.36 3.04 -7.63
N GLY A 75 -3.26 3.61 -7.15
CA GLY A 75 -3.13 5.05 -7.00
C GLY A 75 -2.40 5.47 -5.74
N VAL A 76 -2.63 6.71 -5.32
CA VAL A 76 -1.94 7.30 -4.17
C VAL A 76 -2.89 7.53 -3.02
N TYR A 77 -2.46 7.05 -1.87
CA TYR A 77 -3.12 7.21 -0.58
C TYR A 77 -2.26 8.09 0.32
N SER A 78 -2.89 9.04 0.99
CA SER A 78 -2.24 9.83 2.04
C SER A 78 -2.06 8.97 3.29
N LEU A 79 -0.85 8.93 3.87
CA LEU A 79 -0.63 8.23 5.14
C LEU A 79 -0.85 9.19 6.31
N LEU A 80 -1.97 9.00 7.00
CA LEU A 80 -2.50 9.95 7.98
C LEU A 80 -2.09 9.67 9.42
N GLY A 81 -1.50 8.52 9.67
CA GLY A 81 -1.04 8.09 10.98
C GLY A 81 -1.17 6.58 11.15
N THR A 82 -1.33 6.16 12.39
CA THR A 82 -1.40 4.76 12.77
C THR A 82 -2.47 4.56 13.83
N ALA A 83 -3.12 3.40 13.85
CA ALA A 83 -4.10 3.07 14.87
C ALA A 83 -4.04 1.58 15.22
N VAL A 84 -4.68 1.19 16.31
CA VAL A 84 -4.99 -0.21 16.63
C VAL A 84 -6.49 -0.40 16.43
N SER A 85 -6.88 -1.42 15.68
CA SER A 85 -8.29 -1.67 15.39
C SER A 85 -9.00 -2.25 16.61
N LYS A 86 -10.27 -1.89 16.77
CA LYS A 86 -11.19 -2.58 17.70
C LYS A 86 -11.91 -3.75 17.03
N ILE A 87 -11.70 -3.95 15.73
CA ILE A 87 -12.33 -5.00 14.94
C ILE A 87 -11.51 -6.28 15.08
N ASN A 88 -12.13 -7.32 15.65
CA ASN A 88 -11.44 -8.56 15.99
C ASN A 88 -10.69 -9.19 14.81
N TRP A 89 -11.30 -9.25 13.62
CA TRP A 89 -10.71 -9.88 12.43
C TRP A 89 -9.55 -9.09 11.78
N ILE A 90 -9.41 -7.80 12.11
CA ILE A 90 -8.23 -7.00 11.77
C ILE A 90 -7.10 -7.28 12.77
N GLY A 91 -7.47 -7.45 14.04
CA GLY A 91 -6.53 -7.81 15.09
C GLY A 91 -5.87 -6.62 15.79
N PRO A 92 -5.02 -6.92 16.79
CA PRO A 92 -4.39 -5.93 17.66
C PRO A 92 -3.12 -5.31 17.05
N THR A 93 -2.62 -5.83 15.93
CA THR A 93 -1.42 -5.29 15.28
C THR A 93 -1.68 -3.88 14.76
N PRO A 94 -0.82 -2.89 15.06
CA PRO A 94 -0.96 -1.54 14.55
C PRO A 94 -1.07 -1.48 13.02
N ASN A 95 -2.03 -0.70 12.55
CA ASN A 95 -2.30 -0.48 11.13
C ASN A 95 -1.77 0.90 10.66
N LEU A 96 -1.59 1.04 9.36
CA LEU A 96 -1.35 2.34 8.73
C LEU A 96 -2.69 2.93 8.29
N GLN A 97 -3.02 4.09 8.83
CA GLN A 97 -4.22 4.83 8.46
C GLN A 97 -3.97 5.54 7.14
N MET A 98 -4.72 5.17 6.12
CA MET A 98 -4.63 5.72 4.78
C MET A 98 -5.88 6.56 4.49
N GLY A 99 -5.76 7.52 3.58
CA GLY A 99 -6.88 8.31 3.10
C GLY A 99 -6.89 8.43 1.58
N LEU A 100 -8.05 8.24 0.97
CA LEU A 100 -8.28 8.48 -0.45
C LEU A 100 -8.44 9.98 -0.77
N PRO A 101 -8.26 10.39 -2.03
CA PRO A 101 -8.76 11.69 -2.50
C PRO A 101 -10.23 11.86 -2.14
N PHE A 102 -10.65 13.08 -1.81
CA PHE A 102 -12.02 13.43 -1.39
C PHE A 102 -12.50 12.89 -0.03
N GLU A 103 -11.75 12.00 0.64
CA GLU A 103 -12.14 11.45 1.96
C GLU A 103 -11.87 12.42 3.13
N HIS A 104 -10.84 13.26 2.98
CA HIS A 104 -10.41 14.23 3.99
C HIS A 104 -10.20 15.61 3.36
N PRO A 105 -10.16 16.68 4.18
CA PRO A 105 -9.75 17.99 3.69
C PRO A 105 -8.44 17.90 2.92
N TRP A 106 -8.36 18.57 1.77
CA TRP A 106 -7.20 18.47 0.88
C TRP A 106 -5.88 18.85 1.55
N SER A 107 -5.90 19.77 2.53
CA SER A 107 -4.71 20.11 3.30
C SER A 107 -4.15 18.93 4.10
N ARG A 108 -5.04 18.07 4.62
CA ARG A 108 -4.69 16.84 5.32
C ARG A 108 -4.17 15.79 4.34
N TYR A 109 -4.85 15.59 3.20
CA TYR A 109 -4.43 14.64 2.16
C TYR A 109 -3.05 14.98 1.56
N PHE A 110 -2.78 16.26 1.27
CA PHE A 110 -1.50 16.68 0.68
C PHE A 110 -0.39 16.97 1.71
N HIS A 111 -0.70 16.87 3.01
CA HIS A 111 0.20 17.20 4.12
C HIS A 111 0.73 18.64 4.09
N GLN A 112 -0.07 19.58 3.59
CA GLN A 112 0.31 20.98 3.48
C GLN A 112 -0.92 21.89 3.42
N PRO A 113 -0.83 23.15 3.86
CA PRO A 113 -1.85 24.15 3.57
C PRO A 113 -2.03 24.30 2.05
N LEU A 114 -3.26 24.57 1.61
CA LEU A 114 -3.56 24.82 0.21
C LEU A 114 -4.10 26.23 0.02
N ALA A 115 -3.74 26.82 -1.12
CA ALA A 115 -4.29 28.10 -1.52
C ALA A 115 -5.79 27.95 -1.88
N PRO A 116 -6.59 29.03 -1.72
CA PRO A 116 -7.96 29.04 -2.20
C PRO A 116 -8.04 28.67 -3.69
N ARG A 117 -8.99 27.80 -4.05
CA ARG A 117 -9.24 27.33 -5.44
C ARG A 117 -8.07 26.57 -6.09
N GLN A 118 -7.11 26.08 -5.31
CA GLN A 118 -6.03 25.26 -5.84
C GLN A 118 -6.59 23.97 -6.48
N ASP A 119 -6.18 23.69 -7.71
CA ASP A 119 -6.63 22.51 -8.46
C ASP A 119 -6.05 21.22 -7.84
N SER A 120 -6.90 20.49 -7.12
CA SER A 120 -6.53 19.24 -6.46
C SER A 120 -6.20 18.12 -7.44
N LEU A 121 -6.77 18.12 -8.65
CA LEU A 121 -6.44 17.12 -9.67
C LEU A 121 -5.02 17.35 -10.20
N LYS A 122 -4.67 18.61 -10.47
CA LYS A 122 -3.32 19.00 -10.85
C LYS A 122 -2.32 18.63 -9.75
N LEU A 123 -2.66 18.86 -8.48
CA LEU A 123 -1.82 18.46 -7.35
C LEU A 123 -1.66 16.95 -7.22
N TYR A 124 -2.75 16.18 -7.36
CA TYR A 124 -2.68 14.72 -7.34
C TYR A 124 -1.76 14.19 -8.45
N ARG A 125 -1.88 14.73 -9.67
CA ARG A 125 -0.99 14.37 -10.78
C ARG A 125 0.47 14.77 -10.51
N ALA A 126 0.71 15.88 -9.80
CA ALA A 126 2.07 16.31 -9.44
C ALA A 126 2.76 15.40 -8.41
N LEU A 127 2.02 14.49 -7.75
CA LEU A 127 2.61 13.43 -6.93
C LEU A 127 3.45 12.45 -7.77
N PHE A 128 3.29 12.46 -9.09
CA PHE A 128 4.01 11.61 -10.03
C PHE A 128 4.99 12.41 -10.92
N PRO A 129 6.10 11.77 -11.37
CA PRO A 129 6.95 12.35 -12.41
C PRO A 129 6.20 12.50 -13.73
N ALA A 130 6.69 13.35 -14.63
CA ALA A 130 6.01 13.72 -15.87
C ALA A 130 5.55 12.53 -16.72
N ASN A 131 6.35 11.47 -16.83
CA ASN A 131 6.03 10.26 -17.59
C ASN A 131 4.90 9.41 -16.98
N TRP A 132 4.57 9.63 -15.70
CA TRP A 132 3.48 8.95 -15.00
C TRP A 132 2.19 9.76 -14.93
N GLN A 133 2.23 11.09 -15.11
CA GLN A 133 1.05 11.95 -14.95
C GLN A 133 -0.10 11.65 -15.93
N LYS A 134 0.22 11.02 -17.06
CA LYS A 134 -0.75 10.58 -18.08
C LYS A 134 -1.12 9.09 -17.96
N TYR A 135 -0.50 8.34 -17.04
CA TYR A 135 -0.77 6.93 -16.85
C TYR A 135 -2.10 6.73 -16.11
N GLN A 136 -3.17 6.57 -16.90
CA GLN A 136 -4.55 6.53 -16.43
C GLN A 136 -4.81 5.54 -15.28
N PRO A 137 -4.19 4.34 -15.23
CA PRO A 137 -4.37 3.43 -14.10
C PRO A 137 -4.09 4.04 -12.71
N MET A 138 -3.20 5.02 -12.56
CA MET A 138 -2.98 5.69 -11.26
C MET A 138 -4.16 6.59 -10.81
N MET A 139 -5.18 6.76 -11.65
CA MET A 139 -6.38 7.52 -11.34
C MET A 139 -7.47 6.68 -10.67
N GLU A 140 -7.30 5.36 -10.48
CA GLU A 140 -8.33 4.54 -9.82
C GLU A 140 -8.64 5.02 -8.40
N ALA A 141 -7.63 5.31 -7.58
CA ALA A 141 -7.82 5.83 -6.22
C ALA A 141 -8.54 7.19 -6.23
N TRP A 142 -8.18 8.07 -7.17
CA TRP A 142 -8.87 9.35 -7.36
C TRP A 142 -10.35 9.16 -7.70
N ASN A 143 -10.64 8.29 -8.66
CA ASN A 143 -12.01 8.01 -9.10
C ASN A 143 -12.81 7.31 -8.00
N ALA A 144 -12.21 6.35 -7.30
CA ALA A 144 -12.81 5.63 -6.18
C ALA A 144 -13.20 6.60 -5.05
N GLY A 145 -12.29 7.49 -4.65
CA GLY A 145 -12.59 8.53 -3.66
C GLY A 145 -13.70 9.47 -4.12
N LYS A 146 -13.68 9.89 -5.40
CA LYS A 146 -14.70 10.76 -5.99
C LYS A 146 -16.11 10.15 -5.94
N ILE A 147 -16.23 8.84 -6.08
CA ILE A 147 -17.52 8.12 -5.98
C ILE A 147 -17.85 7.67 -4.55
N GLY A 148 -17.07 8.10 -3.55
CA GLY A 148 -17.38 7.92 -2.13
C GLY A 148 -16.76 6.70 -1.45
N ARG A 149 -15.79 6.02 -2.09
CA ARG A 149 -14.99 4.99 -1.41
C ARG A 149 -14.14 5.65 -0.31
N SER A 150 -14.01 4.98 0.83
CA SER A 150 -13.32 5.48 2.03
C SER A 150 -12.87 4.33 2.92
N ALA A 151 -12.19 4.63 4.03
CA ALA A 151 -11.81 3.70 5.09
C ALA A 151 -10.96 2.50 4.63
N ILE A 152 -10.19 2.68 3.55
CA ILE A 152 -9.17 1.73 3.13
C ILE A 152 -7.93 1.96 3.98
N ILE A 153 -7.44 0.95 4.68
CA ILE A 153 -6.23 1.01 5.51
C ILE A 153 -5.29 -0.16 5.17
N ALA A 154 -4.03 -0.10 5.61
CA ALA A 154 -3.11 -1.24 5.53
C ALA A 154 -3.00 -1.88 6.90
N HIS A 155 -3.41 -3.14 7.02
CA HIS A 155 -3.58 -3.82 8.29
C HIS A 155 -3.27 -5.32 8.20
N GLY A 156 -3.13 -5.97 9.35
CA GLY A 156 -2.93 -7.41 9.48
C GLY A 156 -4.25 -8.17 9.51
N THR A 157 -4.28 -9.37 10.05
CA THR A 157 -5.50 -10.15 10.15
C THR A 157 -5.39 -11.20 11.23
N THR A 158 -6.48 -11.49 11.92
CA THR A 158 -6.59 -12.64 12.81
C THR A 158 -7.46 -13.75 12.21
N ILE A 159 -7.90 -13.58 10.95
CA ILE A 159 -8.63 -14.62 10.21
C ILE A 159 -7.66 -15.77 9.96
N ASP A 160 -8.09 -16.99 10.25
CA ASP A 160 -7.31 -18.18 9.97
C ASP A 160 -7.12 -18.37 8.45
N PRO A 161 -5.87 -18.32 7.92
CA PRO A 161 -5.64 -18.47 6.49
C PRO A 161 -5.96 -19.87 5.97
N GLU A 162 -6.12 -20.88 6.83
CA GLU A 162 -6.46 -22.25 6.42
C GLU A 162 -7.82 -22.36 5.72
N TYR A 163 -8.75 -21.41 5.95
CA TYR A 163 -9.99 -21.31 5.17
C TYR A 163 -9.76 -21.08 3.67
N TYR A 164 -8.55 -20.69 3.29
CA TYR A 164 -8.17 -20.34 1.92
C TYR A 164 -7.01 -21.18 1.38
N LYS A 165 -6.65 -22.31 2.01
CA LYS A 165 -5.49 -23.14 1.63
C LYS A 165 -5.43 -23.54 0.15
N ASP A 166 -6.58 -23.66 -0.50
CA ASP A 166 -6.69 -24.05 -1.91
C ASP A 166 -6.82 -22.83 -2.86
N LYS A 167 -6.57 -21.61 -2.36
CA LYS A 167 -6.66 -20.36 -3.12
C LYS A 167 -5.28 -19.81 -3.49
N PRO A 168 -5.13 -19.12 -4.64
CA PRO A 168 -3.83 -18.60 -5.09
C PRO A 168 -3.20 -17.55 -4.17
N PHE A 169 -4.02 -16.85 -3.37
CA PHE A 169 -3.55 -15.86 -2.40
C PHE A 169 -3.14 -16.45 -1.05
N TYR A 170 -3.28 -17.76 -0.82
CA TYR A 170 -2.76 -18.40 0.39
C TYR A 170 -1.24 -18.14 0.52
N PRO A 171 -0.72 -17.80 1.70
CA PRO A 171 -1.35 -17.84 3.02
C PRO A 171 -1.90 -16.49 3.53
N LEU A 172 -2.34 -15.59 2.64
CA LEU A 172 -3.02 -14.35 3.04
C LEU A 172 -4.54 -14.54 3.10
N THR A 173 -5.21 -13.58 3.73
CA THR A 173 -6.66 -13.51 3.79
C THR A 173 -7.17 -12.23 3.10
N PRO A 174 -8.23 -12.32 2.30
CA PRO A 174 -8.85 -11.14 1.70
C PRO A 174 -9.68 -10.37 2.74
N THR A 175 -9.90 -9.09 2.50
CA THR A 175 -10.59 -8.18 3.45
C THR A 175 -11.73 -7.44 2.78
N MET A 176 -12.35 -6.47 3.43
CA MET A 176 -13.37 -5.61 2.82
C MET A 176 -12.75 -4.47 1.98
N GLY A 177 -11.74 -4.78 1.16
CA GLY A 177 -11.12 -3.82 0.23
C GLY A 177 -9.90 -3.06 0.76
N CYS A 178 -9.38 -3.47 1.91
CA CYS A 178 -8.15 -2.97 2.50
C CYS A 178 -6.92 -3.72 1.97
N LEU A 179 -5.73 -3.17 2.26
CA LEU A 179 -4.48 -3.88 2.01
C LEU A 179 -4.13 -4.77 3.21
N CYS A 180 -4.26 -6.08 3.04
CA CYS A 180 -4.06 -7.07 4.11
C CYS A 180 -2.63 -7.63 4.06
N ALA A 181 -1.83 -7.38 5.08
CA ALA A 181 -0.52 -8.01 5.21
C ALA A 181 -0.63 -9.36 5.92
N ARG A 182 0.24 -10.29 5.55
CA ARG A 182 0.24 -11.65 6.12
C ARG A 182 0.49 -11.60 7.63
N GLU A 183 -0.38 -12.25 8.38
CA GLU A 183 -0.16 -12.58 9.77
C GLU A 183 -0.44 -14.06 10.02
N GLN A 184 0.32 -14.66 10.92
CA GLN A 184 0.11 -16.03 11.35
C GLN A 184 0.04 -16.07 12.87
N TRP A 185 -0.99 -16.73 13.37
CA TRP A 185 -1.27 -16.85 14.78
C TRP A 185 -1.26 -18.32 15.16
N ASN A 186 -0.76 -18.62 16.34
CA ASN A 186 -0.86 -19.95 16.90
C ASN A 186 -2.31 -20.18 17.32
N VAL A 187 -3.02 -21.07 16.61
CA VAL A 187 -4.46 -21.32 16.80
C VAL A 187 -4.80 -21.87 18.19
N THR A 188 -3.85 -22.51 18.88
CA THR A 188 -4.06 -23.07 20.23
C THR A 188 -3.88 -22.02 21.33
N THR A 189 -2.91 -21.11 21.18
CA THR A 189 -2.52 -20.15 22.23
C THR A 189 -2.94 -18.72 21.94
N GLY A 190 -3.38 -18.42 20.72
CA GLY A 190 -3.67 -17.06 20.24
C GLY A 190 -2.43 -16.17 20.08
N ARG A 191 -1.21 -16.72 20.21
CA ARG A 191 0.04 -15.93 20.11
C ARG A 191 0.39 -15.63 18.65
N LEU A 192 0.82 -14.41 18.39
CA LEU A 192 1.34 -14.01 17.08
C LEU A 192 2.65 -14.76 16.79
N LEU A 193 2.73 -15.43 15.63
CA LEU A 193 3.91 -16.15 15.15
C LEU A 193 4.69 -15.34 14.11
N LEU A 194 3.99 -14.67 13.21
CA LEU A 194 4.54 -13.86 12.12
C LEU A 194 3.62 -12.67 11.88
N SER A 195 4.18 -11.48 11.69
CA SER A 195 3.42 -10.32 11.20
C SER A 195 4.22 -9.48 10.22
N GLU A 196 3.89 -9.62 8.94
CA GLU A 196 4.34 -8.71 7.89
C GLU A 196 3.79 -7.31 8.13
N GLN A 197 2.58 -7.21 8.71
CA GLN A 197 1.98 -5.93 9.07
C GLN A 197 2.84 -5.18 10.10
N TYR A 198 3.27 -5.85 11.16
CA TYR A 198 4.10 -5.24 12.19
C TYR A 198 5.46 -4.84 11.62
N GLY A 199 6.04 -5.67 10.75
CA GLY A 199 7.25 -5.34 10.00
C GLY A 199 7.09 -4.05 9.17
N LEU A 200 6.03 -3.96 8.38
CA LEU A 200 5.71 -2.78 7.56
C LEU A 200 5.48 -1.53 8.43
N TYR A 201 4.65 -1.65 9.46
CA TYR A 201 4.33 -0.58 10.40
C TYR A 201 5.59 -0.06 11.10
N SER A 202 6.35 -0.95 11.74
CA SER A 202 7.54 -0.57 12.52
C SER A 202 8.60 0.07 11.62
N THR A 203 8.82 -0.46 10.42
CA THR A 203 9.74 0.11 9.45
C THR A 203 9.30 1.50 9.00
N TYR A 204 8.00 1.73 8.75
CA TYR A 204 7.49 3.04 8.33
C TYR A 204 7.55 4.09 9.45
N VAL A 205 7.26 3.70 10.69
CA VAL A 205 7.30 4.59 11.86
C VAL A 205 8.75 4.96 12.20
N ASN A 206 9.68 4.01 12.12
CA ASN A 206 11.09 4.24 12.38
C ASN A 206 11.83 4.90 11.20
N SER A 207 11.20 4.98 10.03
CA SER A 207 11.76 5.69 8.88
C SER A 207 11.77 7.20 9.11
N PRO A 208 12.93 7.87 8.96
CA PRO A 208 13.03 9.31 9.18
C PRO A 208 12.22 10.10 8.14
N GLY A 209 11.70 11.25 8.56
CA GLY A 209 10.94 12.19 7.71
C GLY A 209 9.46 12.32 8.07
N LYS A 210 8.81 13.33 7.47
CA LYS A 210 7.38 13.62 7.67
C LYS A 210 6.51 12.54 7.02
N ASN A 211 5.26 12.38 7.47
CA ASN A 211 4.30 11.48 6.82
C ASN A 211 4.22 11.74 5.32
N GLY A 212 4.18 10.66 4.54
CA GLY A 212 4.10 10.72 3.10
C GLY A 212 2.94 9.90 2.59
N TYR A 213 3.21 9.03 1.63
CA TYR A 213 2.18 8.40 0.82
C TYR A 213 2.37 6.89 0.75
N LEU A 214 1.27 6.19 0.47
CA LEU A 214 1.29 4.80 0.01
C LEU A 214 0.84 4.77 -1.45
N TYR A 215 1.68 4.21 -2.31
CA TYR A 215 1.39 3.99 -3.72
C TYR A 215 1.00 2.54 -3.90
N VAL A 216 -0.24 2.28 -4.30
CA VAL A 216 -0.64 0.97 -4.83
C VAL A 216 -0.37 1.00 -6.32
N ILE A 217 0.38 0.01 -6.83
CA ILE A 217 0.83 -0.04 -8.23
C ILE A 217 0.64 -1.46 -8.76
N ASN A 218 -0.16 -1.61 -9.82
CA ASN A 218 -0.29 -2.85 -10.56
C ASN A 218 0.86 -2.92 -11.57
N VAL A 219 1.72 -3.93 -11.44
CA VAL A 219 2.97 -4.01 -12.20
C VAL A 219 2.75 -4.61 -13.59
N ASP A 220 1.93 -5.67 -13.67
CA ASP A 220 1.53 -6.39 -14.87
C ASP A 220 0.36 -7.35 -14.55
N ASP A 221 -0.07 -8.08 -15.57
CA ASP A 221 -1.22 -8.99 -15.60
C ASP A 221 -0.82 -10.47 -15.44
N GLU A 222 0.38 -10.75 -14.91
CA GLU A 222 0.80 -12.12 -14.69
C GLU A 222 -0.02 -12.81 -13.59
N ASP A 223 -0.41 -14.05 -13.85
CA ASP A 223 -1.13 -14.93 -12.92
C ASP A 223 -0.16 -15.62 -11.94
N LYS A 224 0.64 -14.81 -11.23
CA LYS A 224 1.54 -15.28 -10.17
C LYS A 224 1.83 -14.18 -9.15
N PRO A 225 2.22 -14.52 -7.91
CA PRO A 225 2.58 -13.52 -6.92
C PRO A 225 3.70 -12.58 -7.42
N VAL A 226 3.71 -11.33 -6.96
CA VAL A 226 4.89 -10.46 -7.14
C VAL A 226 6.04 -11.08 -6.35
N SER A 227 7.17 -11.34 -7.02
CA SER A 227 8.32 -11.98 -6.39
C SER A 227 9.30 -10.96 -5.81
N ARG A 228 10.02 -11.38 -4.78
CA ARG A 228 11.10 -10.58 -4.18
C ARG A 228 12.17 -10.21 -5.22
N ALA A 229 12.51 -11.12 -6.12
CA ALA A 229 13.52 -10.89 -7.16
C ALA A 229 13.11 -9.77 -8.13
N GLU A 230 11.83 -9.65 -8.48
CA GLU A 230 11.31 -8.54 -9.28
C GLU A 230 11.49 -7.20 -8.55
N VAL A 231 11.08 -7.16 -7.28
CA VAL A 231 11.18 -5.95 -6.45
C VAL A 231 12.64 -5.52 -6.26
N GLU A 232 13.52 -6.46 -5.93
CA GLU A 232 14.96 -6.19 -5.76
C GLU A 232 15.60 -5.69 -7.06
N LYS A 233 15.18 -6.23 -8.21
CA LYS A 233 15.63 -5.76 -9.53
C LYS A 233 15.16 -4.34 -9.84
N TRP A 234 13.96 -3.93 -9.42
CA TRP A 234 13.52 -2.54 -9.58
C TRP A 234 14.32 -1.59 -8.70
N VAL A 235 14.58 -1.97 -7.45
CA VAL A 235 15.40 -1.19 -6.51
C VAL A 235 16.84 -1.07 -7.01
N SER A 236 17.46 -2.16 -7.44
CA SER A 236 18.86 -2.19 -7.91
C SER A 236 19.10 -1.45 -9.23
N ARG A 237 18.05 -1.12 -9.99
CA ARG A 237 18.15 -0.28 -11.19
C ARG A 237 18.15 1.21 -10.86
N PHE A 238 17.69 1.55 -9.66
CA PHE A 238 17.61 2.90 -9.15
C PHE A 238 18.81 3.26 -8.26
N GLU A 239 19.15 2.39 -7.31
CA GLU A 239 20.36 2.50 -6.46
C GLU A 239 21.62 2.14 -7.26
#